data_AF-A0A543B150-F1
#
_entry.id   AF-A0A543B150-F1
#
_cell.length_a   1.000
_cell.length_b   1.000
_cell.length_c   1.000
_cell.angle_alpha   90.00
_cell.angle_beta   90.00
_cell.angle_gamma   90.00
#
_symmetry.space_group_name_H-M   'P 1'
#
loop_
_entity.id
_entity.type
_entity.pdbx_description
1 polymer ?
#
loop_
_entity_poly.entity_id
_entity_poly.type
_entity_poly.pdbx_seq_one_letter_code
_entity_poly.pdbx_strand_id
1 'polypeptide(L)' 'MAKEKITVTLTEGLSAMVDQRAADVGMNRSQYIEDLISRDNDARTWADYAERTVPALGLNDYAATLAASMKRTYGAADR' A
#
# COMPACT_ATOMS: atom_id res chain seq x y z
N MET A 1 -21.14 6.26 2.91
CA MET A 1 -21.13 7.04 1.66
C MET A 1 -22.24 6.54 0.75
N ALA A 2 -22.81 7.41 -0.09
CA ALA A 2 -23.77 6.97 -1.11
C ALA A 2 -23.07 6.03 -2.11
N LYS A 3 -23.73 4.93 -2.47
CA LYS A 3 -23.23 3.99 -3.47
C LYS A 3 -23.94 4.22 -4.79
N GLU A 4 -23.17 4.31 -5.88
CA GLU A 4 -23.70 4.35 -7.24
C GLU A 4 -23.82 2.93 -7.79
N LYS A 5 -24.95 2.61 -8.42
CA LYS A 5 -25.15 1.32 -9.08
C LYS A 5 -24.61 1.39 -10.50
N ILE A 6 -23.60 0.58 -10.79
CA ILE A 6 -23.05 0.41 -12.13
C ILE A 6 -23.37 -0.99 -12.67
N THR A 7 -23.45 -1.11 -14.00
CA THR A 7 -23.58 -2.39 -14.70
C THR A 7 -22.32 -2.63 -15.50
N VAL A 8 -21.71 -3.81 -15.33
CA VAL A 8 -20.48 -4.23 -16.01
C VAL A 8 -20.66 -5.62 -16.60
N THR A 9 -20.14 -5.81 -17.81
CA THR A 9 -20.13 -7.10 -18.51
C THR A 9 -18.80 -7.78 -18.28
N LEU A 10 -18.82 -9.01 -17.77
CA LEU A 10 -17.64 -9.85 -17.55
C LEU A 10 -17.78 -11.13 -18.37
N THR A 11 -16.66 -11.79 -18.66
CA THR A 11 -16.70 -13.16 -19.17
C THR A 11 -17.31 -14.09 -18.11
N GLU A 12 -17.97 -15.16 -18.54
CA GLU A 12 -18.64 -16.10 -17.64
C GLU A 12 -17.67 -16.66 -16.58
N GLY A 13 -16.48 -17.10 -17.01
CA GLY A 13 -15.45 -17.60 -16.10
C GLY A 13 -14.96 -16.57 -15.09
N LEU A 14 -14.84 -15.29 -15.49
CA LEU A 14 -14.47 -14.22 -14.56
C LEU A 14 -15.58 -13.94 -13.56
N SER A 15 -16.85 -13.90 -14.00
CA SER A 15 -17.98 -13.72 -13.09
C SER A 15 -18.06 -14.84 -12.05
N ALA A 16 -17.93 -16.10 -12.48
CA ALA A 16 -17.96 -17.26 -11.60
C ALA A 16 -16.79 -17.25 -10.60
N MET A 17 -15.59 -16.89 -11.06
CA MET A 17 -14.43 -16.76 -10.17
C MET A 17 -14.63 -15.67 -9.11
N VAL A 18 -15.19 -14.51 -9.49
CA VAL A 18 -15.47 -13.43 -8.55
C VAL A 18 -16.52 -13.87 -7.52
N ASP A 19 -17.57 -14.56 -7.96
CA ASP A 19 -18.60 -15.09 -7.05
C ASP A 19 -18.03 -16.09 -6.05
N GLN A 20 -17.20 -17.04 -6.52
CA GLN A 20 -16.56 -18.03 -5.66
C GLN A 20 -15.67 -17.34 -4.62
N ARG A 21 -14.80 -16.44 -5.05
CA ARG A 21 -13.89 -15.74 -4.12
C ARG A 21 -14.63 -14.86 -3.13
N ALA A 22 -15.71 -14.20 -3.57
CA ALA A 22 -16.57 -13.44 -2.66
C ALA A 22 -17.19 -14.34 -1.59
N ALA A 23 -17.69 -15.52 -1.99
CA ALA A 23 -18.24 -16.50 -1.06
C ALA A 23 -17.19 -17.03 -0.08
N ASP A 24 -15.96 -17.32 -0.54
CA ASP A 24 -14.86 -17.81 0.30
C ASP A 24 -14.49 -16.85 1.43
N VAL A 25 -14.73 -15.54 1.24
CA VAL A 25 -14.47 -14.50 2.25
C VAL A 25 -15.75 -13.95 2.90
N GLY A 26 -16.91 -14.57 2.65
CA GLY A 26 -18.19 -14.16 3.24
C GLY A 26 -18.72 -12.80 2.75
N MET A 27 -18.33 -12.37 1.55
CA MET A 27 -18.74 -11.11 0.93
C MET A 27 -19.72 -11.36 -0.21
N ASN A 28 -20.55 -10.36 -0.53
CA ASN A 28 -21.26 -10.34 -1.82
C ASN A 28 -20.33 -9.84 -2.94
N ARG A 29 -20.73 -10.09 -4.19
CA ARG A 29 -19.98 -9.69 -5.39
C ARG A 29 -19.57 -8.21 -5.37
N SER A 30 -20.50 -7.30 -5.05
CA SER A 30 -20.25 -5.85 -5.05
C SER A 30 -19.25 -5.45 -3.96
N GLN A 31 -19.36 -6.02 -2.76
CA GLN A 31 -18.41 -5.79 -1.67
C GLN A 31 -17.01 -6.29 -2.04
N TYR A 32 -16.92 -7.48 -2.61
CA TYR A 32 -15.65 -8.07 -3.00
C TYR A 32 -14.96 -7.28 -4.13
N ILE A 33 -15.72 -6.83 -5.13
CA ILE A 33 -15.20 -5.97 -6.21
C ILE A 33 -14.73 -4.62 -5.64
N GLU A 34 -15.49 -4.01 -4.74
CA GLU A 34 -15.13 -2.74 -4.09
C GLU A 34 -13.84 -2.88 -3.28
N ASP A 35 -13.71 -3.93 -2.48
CA ASP A 35 -12.50 -4.26 -1.71
C ASP A 35 -11.29 -4.52 -2.63
N LEU A 36 -11.46 -5.26 -3.73
CA LEU A 36 -10.40 -5.48 -4.72
C LEU A 36 -9.91 -4.17 -5.35
N ILE A 37 -10.82 -3.29 -5.76
CA ILE A 37 -10.47 -1.99 -6.36
C ILE A 37 -9.76 -1.10 -5.33
N SER A 38 -10.24 -1.10 -4.08
CA SER A 38 -9.61 -0.33 -3.01
C SER A 38 -8.18 -0.82 -2.74
N ARG A 39 -7.96 -2.13 -2.66
CA ARG A 39 -6.63 -2.70 -2.43
C ARG A 39 -5.65 -2.42 -3.57
N ASP A 40 -6.10 -2.48 -4.82
CA ASP A 40 -5.26 -2.12 -5.98
C ASP A 40 -4.88 -0.64 -5.93
N ASN A 41 -5.84 0.23 -5.59
CA ASN A 41 -5.58 1.66 -5.45
C ASN A 41 -4.61 1.96 -4.30
N ASP A 42 -4.77 1.28 -3.16
CA ASP A 42 -3.85 1.40 -2.02
C ASP A 42 -2.45 0.93 -2.41
N ALA A 43 -2.32 -0.23 -3.06
CA ALA A 43 -1.03 -0.75 -3.52
C ALA A 43 -0.33 0.23 -4.46
N ARG A 44 -1.05 0.81 -5.42
CA ARG A 44 -0.50 1.86 -6.31
C ARG A 44 -0.08 3.11 -5.55
N THR A 45 -0.90 3.55 -4.58
CA THR A 45 -0.60 4.72 -3.74
C THR A 45 0.67 4.49 -2.93
N TRP A 46 0.82 3.30 -2.33
CA TRP A 46 2.03 2.93 -1.60
C TRP A 46 3.25 2.83 -2.50
N ALA A 47 3.10 2.32 -3.72
CA ALA A 47 4.19 2.28 -4.69
C ALA A 47 4.66 3.69 -5.09
N ASP A 48 3.74 4.59 -5.44
CA ASP A 48 4.07 5.99 -5.79
C ASP A 48 4.72 6.72 -4.60
N TYR A 49 4.20 6.53 -3.39
CA TYR A 49 4.79 7.06 -2.16
C TYR A 49 6.22 6.55 -1.94
N ALA A 50 6.44 5.24 -2.11
CA ALA A 50 7.74 4.60 -1.94
C ALA A 50 8.75 5.07 -3.01
N GLU A 51 8.32 5.30 -4.24
CA GLU A 51 9.20 5.72 -5.33
C GLU A 51 9.53 7.21 -5.29
N ARG A 52 8.57 8.05 -4.88
CA ARG A 52 8.70 9.51 -5.02
C ARG A 52 8.92 10.22 -3.70
N THR A 53 8.18 9.82 -2.67
CA THR A 53 8.23 10.50 -1.38
C THR A 53 9.36 9.97 -0.51
N VAL A 54 9.50 8.65 -0.37
CA VAL A 54 10.52 8.07 0.53
C VAL A 54 11.96 8.52 0.20
N PRO A 55 12.41 8.55 -1.07
CA PRO A 55 13.73 9.08 -1.39
C PRO A 55 13.87 10.58 -1.09
N ALA A 56 12.80 11.36 -1.32
CA ALA A 56 12.78 12.79 -1.07
C ALA A 56 12.81 13.15 0.43
N LEU A 57 12.45 12.22 1.32
CA LEU A 57 12.58 12.42 2.77
C LEU A 57 14.04 12.46 3.24
N GLY A 58 15.01 12.06 2.39
CA GLY A 58 16.44 12.18 2.71
C GLY A 58 16.85 11.36 3.94
N LEU A 59 16.15 10.27 4.24
CA LEU A 59 16.34 9.48 5.47
C LEU A 59 17.75 8.91 5.59
N ASN A 60 18.41 8.62 4.47
CA ASN A 60 19.81 8.18 4.45
C ASN A 60 20.76 9.30 4.91
N ASP A 61 20.54 10.53 4.45
CA ASP A 61 21.34 11.70 4.83
C ASP A 61 21.09 12.07 6.29
N TYR A 62 19.84 11.96 6.74
CA TYR A 62 19.49 12.13 8.14
C TYR A 62 20.17 11.06 9.03
N ALA A 63 20.11 9.79 8.64
CA ALA A 63 20.76 8.69 9.36
C ALA A 63 22.28 8.87 9.43
N ALA A 64 22.91 9.30 8.34
CA ALA A 64 24.34 9.62 8.30
C ALA A 64 24.68 10.79 9.24
N THR A 65 23.86 11.84 9.25
CA THR A 65 24.02 12.99 10.14
C THR A 65 23.88 12.59 11.61
N LEU A 66 22.89 11.76 11.94
CA LEU A 66 22.67 11.26 13.28
C LEU A 66 23.83 10.38 13.76
N ALA A 67 24.29 9.45 12.92
CA ALA A 67 25.44 8.61 13.23
C ALA A 67 26.73 9.43 13.47
N ALA A 68 26.97 10.45 12.64
CA ALA A 68 28.09 11.37 12.81
C ALA A 68 27.97 12.21 14.09
N SER A 69 26.75 12.61 14.47
CA SER A 69 26.48 13.29 15.74
C SER A 69 26.77 12.38 16.93
N MET A 70 26.23 11.16 16.95
CA MET A 70 26.45 10.19 18.04
C MET A 70 27.94 9.84 18.20
N LYS A 71 28.67 9.66 17.10
CA LYS A 71 30.12 9.43 17.14
C LYS A 71 30.88 10.61 17.77
N ARG A 72 30.46 11.86 17.52
CA ARG A 72 31.05 13.05 18.16
C ARG A 72 30.71 13.15 19.65
N THR A 73 29.47 12.84 20.03
CA THR A 73 29.00 12.99 21.41
C THR A 73 29.46 11.85 22.33
N TYR A 74 29.53 10.63 21.81
CA TYR A 74 29.77 9.43 22.62
C TYR A 74 31.03 8.64 22.22
N GLY A 75 31.63 8.93 21.05
CA GLY A 75 32.81 8.21 20.54
C GLY A 75 34.17 8.76 21.02
N ALA A 76 34.18 9.66 22.01
CA ALA A 76 35.40 10.24 22.58
C ALA A 76 35.91 9.49 23.83
N ALA A 77 35.52 8.23 24.03
CA ALA A 77 35.88 7.45 25.22
C ALA A 77 37.08 6.48 25.04
N ASP A 78 37.74 6.46 23.89
CA ASP A 78 38.95 5.65 23.68
C ASP A 78 40.16 6.55 23.39
N ARG A 79 40.73 7.17 24.43
CA ARG A 79 42.18 7.49 24.54
C ARG A 79 42.60 7.60 25.99
#